data_AF-A0A3B0WZM0-F1
#
_entry.id   AF-A0A3B0WZM0-F1
#
_cell.length_a   1.000
_cell.length_b   1.000
_cell.length_c   1.000
_cell.angle_alpha   90.00
_cell.angle_beta   90.00
_cell.angle_gamma   90.00
#
_symmetry.space_group_name_H-M   'P 1'
#
loop_
_entity.id
_entity.type
_entity.pdbx_description
1 polymer ?
#
loop_
_entity_poly.entity_id
_entity_poly.type
_entity_poly.pdbx_seq_one_letter_code
_entity_poly.pdbx_strand_id
1 'polypeptide(L)' 'NVFLQAEDGFQADELRSSYGVSFVWLAPIGPLRFSYAQTLNDRPGDRKQAFQFSIGSLF' A
#
# COMPACT_ATOMS: atom_id res chain seq x y z
N ASN A 1 37.64 3.10 18.18
CA ASN A 1 37.21 2.79 16.81
C ASN A 1 36.34 1.55 16.83
N VAL A 2 35.03 1.73 16.99
CA VAL A 2 34.04 0.65 16.79
C VAL A 2 33.04 1.18 15.78
N PHE A 3 33.48 1.23 14.53
CA PHE A 3 32.55 1.42 13.42
C PHE A 3 31.93 0.04 13.20
N LEU A 4 30.73 -0.16 13.74
CA LEU A 4 29.89 -1.28 13.35
C LEU A 4 29.72 -1.16 11.84
N GLN A 5 30.37 -2.07 11.12
CA GLN A 5 30.18 -2.22 9.70
C GLN A 5 28.70 -2.51 9.51
N ALA A 6 27.99 -1.56 8.90
CA ALA A 6 26.60 -1.77 8.51
C ALA A 6 26.60 -2.90 7.47
N GLU A 7 26.38 -4.12 7.95
CA GLU A 7 25.95 -5.27 7.16
C GLU A 7 24.44 -5.17 6.84
N ASP A 8 23.81 -4.01 7.04
CA ASP A 8 22.45 -3.76 6.56
C ASP A 8 22.48 -3.44 5.07
N GLY A 9 22.74 -4.48 4.28
CA GLY A 9 22.44 -4.49 2.86
C GLY A 9 20.94 -4.31 2.61
N PHE A 10 20.58 -3.92 1.39
CA PHE A 10 19.18 -3.79 0.99
C PHE A 10 18.38 -5.10 1.23
N GLN A 11 17.41 -5.06 2.14
CA GLN A 11 16.57 -6.19 2.49
C GLN A 11 15.31 -6.23 1.60
N ALA A 12 15.43 -6.87 0.45
CA ALA A 12 14.34 -6.95 -0.54
C ALA A 12 13.06 -7.61 0.01
N ASP A 13 13.20 -8.46 1.02
CA ASP A 13 12.12 -9.20 1.64
C ASP A 13 11.23 -8.31 2.52
N GLU A 14 11.71 -7.14 2.95
CA GLU A 14 10.92 -6.17 3.71
C GLU A 14 9.91 -5.39 2.86
N LEU A 15 10.01 -5.43 1.53
CA LEU A 15 9.11 -4.71 0.62
C LEU A 15 7.68 -5.24 0.65
N ARG A 16 6.70 -4.41 1.03
CA ARG A 16 5.27 -4.76 0.95
C ARG A 16 4.72 -4.56 -0.45
N SER A 17 4.12 -5.59 -1.01
CA SER A 17 3.53 -5.58 -2.35
C SER A 17 2.09 -6.09 -2.33
N SER A 18 1.30 -5.69 -3.31
CA SER A 18 -0.10 -6.10 -3.47
C SER A 18 -0.50 -6.09 -4.94
N TYR A 19 -1.58 -6.82 -5.26
CA TYR A 19 -2.25 -6.74 -6.55
C TYR A 19 -3.74 -6.54 -6.32
N GLY A 20 -4.41 -5.88 -7.25
CA GLY A 20 -5.80 -5.53 -7.08
C GLY A 20 -6.41 -4.80 -8.26
N VAL A 21 -7.66 -4.41 -8.08
CA VAL A 21 -8.43 -3.62 -9.03
C VAL A 21 -8.81 -2.29 -8.41
N SER A 22 -8.81 -1.26 -9.26
CA SER A 22 -9.22 0.09 -8.87
C SER A 22 -10.26 0.59 -9.84
N PHE A 23 -11.29 1.22 -9.30
CA PHE A 23 -12.37 1.83 -10.06
C PHE A 23 -12.53 3.29 -9.64
N VAL A 24 -12.69 4.17 -10.62
CA VAL A 24 -12.96 5.58 -10.41
C VAL A 24 -14.32 5.91 -11.02
N TRP A 25 -15.21 6.44 -10.19
CA TRP A 25 -16.52 6.92 -10.59
C TRP A 25 -16.61 8.43 -10.46
N LEU A 26 -16.81 9.12 -11.58
CA LEU A 26 -17.08 10.55 -11.60
C LEU A 26 -18.57 10.80 -11.31
N ALA A 27 -18.91 10.99 -10.03
CA ALA A 27 -20.27 11.26 -9.60
C ALA A 27 -20.57 12.78 -9.66
N PRO A 28 -21.87 13.19 -9.69
CA PRO A 28 -22.25 14.61 -9.68
C PRO A 28 -21.73 15.40 -8.46
N ILE A 29 -21.43 14.71 -7.36
CA ILE A 29 -20.91 15.30 -6.11
C ILE A 29 -19.38 15.37 -6.05
N GLY A 30 -18.67 14.80 -7.03
CA GLY A 30 -17.21 14.69 -7.07
C GLY A 30 -16.70 13.29 -7.40
N PRO A 31 -15.38 13.11 -7.53
CA PRO A 31 -14.79 11.82 -7.84
C PRO A 31 -14.85 10.88 -6.63
N LEU A 32 -15.22 9.64 -6.91
CA LEU A 32 -15.20 8.52 -5.98
C LEU A 32 -14.17 7.51 -6.48
N ARG A 33 -13.26 7.09 -5.61
CA ARG A 33 -12.28 6.04 -5.92
C ARG A 33 -12.54 4.85 -5.01
N PHE A 34 -12.54 3.67 -5.59
CA PHE A 34 -12.65 2.40 -4.89
C PHE A 34 -11.49 1.51 -5.31
N SER A 35 -10.82 0.92 -4.34
CA SER A 35 -9.71 0.00 -4.59
C SER A 35 -9.92 -1.26 -3.77
N TYR A 36 -9.75 -2.41 -4.41
CA TYR A 36 -9.73 -3.71 -3.76
C TYR A 36 -8.44 -4.44 -4.11
N ALA A 37 -7.62 -4.76 -3.11
CA ALA A 37 -6.33 -5.40 -3.32
C ALA A 37 -6.03 -6.47 -2.27
N GLN A 38 -5.30 -7.50 -2.69
CA GLN A 38 -4.70 -8.49 -1.80
C GLN A 38 -3.19 -8.29 -1.71
N THR A 39 -2.65 -8.49 -0.50
CA THR A 39 -1.22 -8.40 -0.22
C THR A 39 -0.48 -9.65 -0.70
N LEU A 40 0.66 -9.46 -1.36
CA LEU A 40 1.55 -10.52 -1.85
C LEU A 40 2.69 -10.86 -0.88
N ASN A 41 3.10 -9.90 -0.05
CA ASN A 41 4.17 -10.07 0.93
C ASN A 41 3.74 -9.45 2.27
N ASP A 42 2.72 -10.00 2.91
CA ASP A 42 2.32 -9.58 4.25
C ASP A 42 3.13 -10.28 5.33
N ARG A 43 3.38 -9.58 6.43
CA ARG A 43 4.10 -10.08 7.59
C ARG A 43 3.31 -9.95 8.88
N PRO A 44 3.64 -10.75 9.92
CA PRO A 44 3.09 -10.55 11.25
C PRO A 44 3.28 -9.10 11.73
N GLY A 45 2.19 -8.46 12.13
CA GLY A 45 2.19 -7.05 12.54
C GLY A 45 1.74 -6.06 11.47
N ASP A 46 1.61 -6.48 10.21
CA ASP A 46 1.10 -5.60 9.16
C ASP A 46 -0.39 -5.29 9.36
N ARG A 47 -0.75 -4.00 9.20
CA ARG A 47 -2.16 -3.57 9.17
C ARG A 47 -2.68 -3.67 7.74
N LYS A 48 -3.50 -4.70 7.50
CA LYS A 48 -4.07 -4.96 6.18
C LYS A 48 -5.44 -4.29 6.03
N GLN A 49 -5.65 -3.64 4.88
CA GLN A 49 -6.94 -3.10 4.49
C GLN A 49 -7.21 -3.41 3.01
N ALA A 50 -7.99 -4.46 2.77
CA ALA A 50 -8.24 -4.97 1.42
C ALA A 50 -9.13 -4.04 0.58
N PHE A 51 -10.09 -3.35 1.21
CA PHE A 51 -10.98 -2.41 0.54
C PHE A 51 -10.73 -0.97 1.02
N GLN A 52 -10.54 -0.07 0.08
CA GLN A 52 -10.31 1.35 0.34
C GLN A 52 -11.23 2.19 -0.55
N PHE A 53 -11.76 3.27 0.00
CA PHE A 53 -12.54 4.25 -0.75
C PHE A 53 -12.18 5.68 -0.35
N SER A 54 -12.27 6.59 -1.32
CA SER A 54 -12.10 8.03 -1.08
C SER A 54 -13.18 8.82 -1.84
N ILE A 55 -13.66 9.89 -1.20
CA ILE A 55 -14.70 10.79 -1.72
C ILE A 55 -14.12 12.21 -1.70
N GLY A 56 -14.13 12.92 -2.83
CA GLY A 56 -13.66 14.31 -2.91
C GLY A 56 -12.37 14.48 -3.72
N SER A 57 -11.52 15.45 -3.33
CA SER A 57 -10.32 15.84 -4.09
C SER A 57 -9.39 14.65 -4.38
N LEU A 58 -8.77 14.66 -5.56
CA LEU A 58 -7.94 13.57 -6.07
C LEU A 58 -6.54 13.49 -5.42
N PHE A 59 -6.26 14.05 -4.24
CA PHE A 59 -4.90 13.98 -3.63
C PHE A 59 -4.94 13.97 -2.11
#